data_AF-X0U3W8-F1
#
_entry.id   AF-X0U3W8-F1
#
_cell.length_a   1.000
_cell.length_b   1.000
_cell.length_c   1.000
_cell.angle_alpha   90.00
_cell.angle_beta   90.00
_cell.angle_gamma   90.00
#
_symmetry.space_group_name_H-M   'P 1'
#
loop_
_entity.id
_entity.type
_entity.pdbx_description
1 polymer ?
#
loop_
_entity_poly.entity_id
_entity_poly.type
_entity_poly.pdbx_seq_one_letter_code
_entity_poly.pdbx_strand_id
1 'polypeptide(L)' 'EVRNTREIPVKVELKRNFSTQYWKIKTSQEFEKVDLDTVKFTLILEPRAKKEFEYTLTTYHGVRAEDLAKASLRD' A
#
# COMPACT_ATOMS: atom_id res chain seq x y z
N GLU A 1 -11.37 -3.25 -1.59
CA GLU A 1 -12.49 -2.28 -1.56
C GLU A 1 -12.53 -1.56 -0.22
N VAL A 2 -12.85 -0.27 -0.19
CA VAL A 2 -13.14 0.49 1.05
C VAL A 2 -14.57 1.02 0.96
N ARG A 3 -15.36 0.81 2.01
CA ARG A 3 -16.80 1.17 2.04
C ARG A 3 -17.14 2.00 3.25
N ASN A 4 -17.85 3.11 3.03
CA ASN A 4 -18.52 3.87 4.08
C ASN A 4 -19.96 3.39 4.19
N THR A 5 -20.35 2.85 5.36
CA THR A 5 -21.74 2.45 5.63
C THR A 5 -22.51 3.50 6.43
N ARG A 6 -21.85 4.57 6.88
CA ARG A 6 -22.42 5.65 7.67
C ARG A 6 -23.10 6.70 6.78
N GLU A 7 -23.92 7.51 7.41
CA GLU A 7 -24.65 8.63 6.79
C GLU A 7 -23.86 9.94 6.76
N ILE A 8 -22.62 9.92 7.25
CA ILE A 8 -21.70 11.06 7.26
C ILE A 8 -20.46 10.74 6.43
N PRO A 9 -19.82 11.75 5.80
CA PRO A 9 -18.52 11.56 5.17
C PRO A 9 -17.49 11.05 6.18
N VAL A 10 -16.63 10.13 5.75
CA VAL A 10 -15.55 9.60 6.58
C VAL A 10 -14.21 9.76 5.90
N LYS A 11 -13.21 10.17 6.68
CA LYS A 11 -11.80 10.13 6.28
C LYS A 11 -11.23 8.78 6.67
N VAL A 12 -10.79 8.01 5.67
CA VAL A 12 -10.10 6.74 5.87
C VAL A 12 -8.61 6.96 5.62
N GLU A 13 -7.80 6.61 6.61
CA GLU A 13 -6.35 6.60 6.49
C GLU A 13 -5.88 5.15 6.38
N LEU A 14 -5.28 4.80 5.25
CA LEU A 14 -4.75 3.47 5.00
C LEU A 14 -3.22 3.53 5.03
N LYS A 15 -2.62 2.84 6.00
CA LYS A 15 -1.16 2.66 6.05
C LYS A 15 -0.80 1.31 5.46
N ARG A 16 0.18 1.29 4.56
CA ARG A 16 0.71 0.06 3.96
C ARG A 16 2.22 0.02 4.14
N ASN A 17 2.67 -0.97 4.90
CA ASN A 17 4.07 -1.33 5.01
C ASN A 17 4.44 -2.31 3.89
N PHE A 18 5.66 -2.17 3.37
CA PHE A 18 6.26 -3.03 2.36
C PHE A 18 7.44 -3.79 2.96
N SER A 19 7.70 -5.00 2.48
CA SER A 19 8.81 -5.82 2.99
C SER A 19 10.21 -5.33 2.60
N THR A 20 10.32 -4.18 1.91
CA THR A 20 11.57 -3.59 1.45
C THR A 20 11.45 -2.08 1.38
N GLN A 21 12.56 -1.36 1.59
CA GLN A 21 12.68 0.08 1.35
C GLN A 21 12.89 0.43 -0.13
N TYR A 22 13.22 -0.57 -0.96
CA TYR A 22 13.48 -0.42 -2.39
C TYR A 22 12.22 -0.74 -3.19
N TRP A 23 11.38 0.27 -3.35
CA TRP A 23 10.11 0.13 -4.05
C TRP A 23 9.80 1.34 -4.92
N LYS A 24 8.95 1.11 -5.91
CA LYS A 24 8.31 2.14 -6.71
C LYS A 24 6.82 1.85 -6.75
N ILE A 25 6.01 2.85 -6.46
CA ILE A 25 4.55 2.74 -6.53
C ILE A 25 4.03 3.53 -7.71
N LYS A 26 3.09 2.94 -8.45
CA LYS A 26 2.31 3.61 -9.49
C LYS A 26 0.85 3.57 -9.08
N THR A 27 0.28 4.75 -8.87
CA THR A 27 -1.13 4.92 -8.49
C THR A 27 -1.61 6.27 -9.00
N SER A 28 -2.91 6.40 -9.23
CA SER A 28 -3.57 7.68 -9.51
C SER A 28 -3.98 8.42 -8.23
N GLN A 29 -3.87 7.77 -7.07
CA GLN A 29 -4.29 8.35 -5.80
C GLN A 29 -3.11 9.04 -5.11
N GLU A 30 -3.41 10.12 -4.39
CA GLU A 30 -2.41 10.79 -3.56
C GLU A 30 -1.99 9.90 -2.39
N PHE A 31 -0.69 9.84 -2.16
CA PHE A 31 -0.10 9.11 -1.06
C PHE A 31 1.07 9.88 -0.47
N GLU A 32 1.33 9.63 0.80
CA GLU A 32 2.45 10.17 1.54
C GLU A 32 3.41 9.03 1.89
N LYS A 33 4.71 9.23 1.67
CA LYS A 33 5.74 8.32 2.19
C LYS A 33 6.03 8.72 3.64
N VAL A 34 5.52 7.94 4.58
CA VAL A 34 5.63 8.22 6.03
C VAL A 34 6.82 7.51 6.67
N ASP A 35 7.36 6.47 6.02
CA ASP A 35 8.60 5.79 6.39
C ASP A 35 9.30 5.27 5.12
N LEU A 36 10.53 4.75 5.24
CA LEU A 36 11.32 4.19 4.14
C LEU A 36 10.58 3.08 3.39
N ASP A 37 9.80 2.27 4.10
CA ASP A 37 9.06 1.11 3.61
C ASP A 37 7.53 1.26 3.75
N THR A 38 7.05 2.42 4.20
CA THR A 38 5.64 2.61 4.56
C THR A 38 5.04 3.82 3.89
N VAL A 39 3.87 3.62 3.26
CA VAL A 39 3.06 4.69 2.67
C VAL A 39 1.73 4.84 3.41
N LYS A 40 1.19 6.05 3.35
CA LYS A 40 -0.13 6.41 3.85
C LYS A 40 -0.98 6.95 2.70
N PHE A 41 -2.15 6.36 2.51
CA PHE A 41 -3.20 6.88 1.64
C PHE A 41 -4.26 7.55 2.47
N THR A 42 -4.77 8.68 1.97
CA THR A 42 -5.91 9.37 2.57
C THR A 42 -7.06 9.35 1.58
N LEU A 43 -8.19 8.76 1.98
CA LEU A 43 -9.39 8.67 1.16
C LEU A 43 -10.55 9.33 1.90
N ILE A 44 -11.22 10.26 1.22
CA ILE A 44 -12.50 10.80 1.67
C ILE A 44 -13.60 9.97 1.00
N LEU A 45 -14.47 9.39 1.82
CA LEU A 45 -15.62 8.61 1.35
C LEU A 45 -16.91 9.32 1.77
N GLU A 46 -17.71 9.66 0.77
CA GLU A 46 -19.06 10.19 0.97
C GLU A 46 -19.97 9.18 1.70
N PRO A 47 -21.09 9.65 2.28
CA PRO A 47 -22.08 8.78 2.89
C PRO A 47 -22.47 7.62 1.98
N ARG A 48 -22.53 6.41 2.54
CA ARG A 48 -22.95 5.18 1.83
C ARG A 48 -22.14 4.84 0.57
N ALA A 49 -20.99 5.49 0.34
CA ALA A 49 -20.17 5.28 -0.84
C ALA A 49 -19.22 4.08 -0.69
N LYS A 50 -18.91 3.45 -1.83
CA LYS A 50 -17.83 2.48 -1.96
C LYS A 50 -16.78 3.03 -2.91
N LYS A 51 -15.50 2.82 -2.60
CA LYS A 51 -14.39 3.18 -3.47
C LYS A 51 -13.44 2.00 -3.58
N GLU A 52 -13.16 1.62 -4.81
CA GLU A 52 -12.05 0.74 -5.12
C GLU A 52 -10.81 1.60 -5.33
N PHE A 53 -9.68 1.15 -4.78
CA PHE A 53 -8.41 1.80 -4.97
C PHE A 53 -7.41 0.73 -5.38
N GLU A 54 -6.60 1.06 -6.37
CA GLU A 54 -5.61 0.16 -6.93
C GLU A 54 -4.26 0.87 -6.98
N TYR A 55 -3.21 0.08 -6.81
CA TYR A 55 -1.83 0.52 -6.99
C TYR A 55 -1.00 -0.63 -7.51
N THR A 56 -0.04 -0.32 -8.36
CA THR A 56 1.01 -1.26 -8.75
C THR A 56 2.24 -0.98 -7.91
N LEU A 57 2.67 -1.96 -7.12
CA LEU A 57 3.91 -1.91 -6.37
C LEU A 57 4.99 -2.71 -7.12
N THR A 58 6.08 -2.06 -7.46
CA THR A 58 7.28 -2.69 -7.98
C THR A 58 8.33 -2.70 -6.87
N THR A 59 8.67 -3.88 -6.36
CA THR A 59 9.73 -4.08 -5.38
C THR A 59 11.02 -4.51 -6.08
N TYR A 60 12.13 -3.87 -5.73
CA TYR A 60 13.44 -4.25 -6.26
C TYR A 60 14.12 -5.18 -5.27
N HIS A 61 14.42 -6.39 -5.76
CA HIS A 61 15.18 -7.39 -5.05
C HIS A 61 16.55 -7.46 -5.73
N GLY A 62 17.59 -6.93 -5.10
CA GLY A 62 18.96 -7.12 -5.60
C GLY A 62 19.35 -8.59 -5.57
N VAL A 63 20.46 -8.97 -6.21
CA VAL A 63 21.00 -10.35 -6.21
C VAL A 63 21.10 -10.99 -4.81
N ARG A 64 21.35 -10.20 -3.74
CA ARG A 64 21.33 -10.69 -2.35
C ARG A 64 19.95 -11.03 -1.79
N ALA A 65 18.88 -10.38 -2.29
CA ALA A 65 17.52 -10.66 -1.86
C ALA A 65 16.94 -11.92 -2.52
N GLU A 66 17.36 -12.22 -3.77
CA GLU A 66 17.07 -13.51 -4.40
C GLU A 66 17.73 -14.68 -3.67
N ASP A 67 18.97 -14.50 -3.20
CA ASP A 67 19.68 -15.52 -2.42
C ASP A 67 19.00 -15.80 -1.08
N LEU A 68 18.49 -14.77 -0.40
CA LEU A 68 17.76 -14.92 0.87
C LEU A 68 16.40 -15.62 0.66
N ALA A 69 15.66 -15.27 -0.41
CA ALA A 69 14.39 -15.91 -0.75
C ALA A 69 14.55 -17.38 -1.17
N LYS A 70 15.66 -17.72 -1.85
CA LYS A 70 16.00 -19.11 -2.20
C LYS A 70 16.47 -19.92 -0.99
N ALA A 71 17.15 -19.29 -0.03
CA ALA A 71 17.58 -19.95 1.20
C ALA A 71 16.38 -20.31 2.09
N SER A 72 15.39 -19.42 2.25
CA SER A 72 14.22 -19.67 3.10
C SER A 72 13.21 -20.70 2.56
N LEU A 73 13.36 -21.12 1.30
CA LEU A 73 12.55 -22.17 0.67
C LEU A 73 13.20 -23.57 0.78
N ARG A 74 14.34 -23.67 1.48
CA ARG A 74 15.12 -24.91 1.65
C ARG A 74 15.15 -25.42 3.10
N ASP A 75 14.38 -24.82 4.00
CA ASP A 75 14.18 -25.28 5.38
C ASP A 75 12.80 -25.92 5.56
#